data_AF-A0AAV5TDZ8-F1
#
_entry.id   AF-A0AAV5TDZ8-F1
#
_cell.length_a   1.000
_cell.length_b   1.000
_cell.length_c   1.000
_cell.angle_alpha   90.00
_cell.angle_beta   90.00
_cell.angle_gamma   90.00
#
_symmetry.space_group_name_H-M   'P 1'
#
loop_
_entity.id
_entity.type
_entity.pdbx_description
1 polymer ?
#
loop_
_entity_poly.entity_id
_entity_poly.type
_entity_poly.pdbx_seq_one_letter_code
_entity_poly.pdbx_strand_id
1 'polypeptide(L)'
;MSAEQCEVLRDLSSDIEYQTLIAIKFIISMLGACGVSYQWRKHGVSYLVHDNTKVVFKYYLFMCVLMVTVYALLYLFELLRLRFDCFVINFRTILLSKGIAICATVSAHHVLLIISVERLFAAVFPAHFEKFSNKRLAHILALVKVGVYGNVFSLLIYVFDVYLNLIRKPATVNHSLSISYQRSENRRVLFIILPLEFAEAILYFATVFALILQEKVNIPTEHVLYLELFALTVFTPLILAIIIELQVARR
;
A
#
# COMPACT_ATOMS: atom_id res chain seq x y z
N MET A 1 -13.09 -26.78 15.97
CA MET A 1 -13.19 -25.48 16.65
C MET A 1 -13.61 -25.75 18.07
N SER A 2 -13.13 -24.99 19.08
CA SER A 2 -13.60 -25.17 20.46
C SER A 2 -15.03 -24.61 20.62
N ALA A 3 -15.77 -25.05 21.63
CA ALA A 3 -17.10 -24.53 21.94
C ALA A 3 -17.07 -23.01 22.19
N GLU A 4 -16.05 -22.53 22.91
CA GLU A 4 -15.81 -21.11 23.18
C GLU A 4 -15.66 -20.28 21.88
N GLN A 5 -14.95 -20.81 20.88
CA GLN A 5 -14.81 -20.13 19.58
C GLN A 5 -16.15 -20.05 18.83
N CYS A 6 -17.03 -21.04 19.00
CA CYS A 6 -18.37 -21.01 18.42
C CYS A 6 -19.26 -19.97 19.10
N GLU A 7 -19.13 -19.80 20.41
CA GLU A 7 -19.87 -18.80 21.17
C GLU A 7 -19.50 -17.39 20.73
N VAL A 8 -18.20 -17.07 20.66
CA VAL A 8 -17.73 -15.76 20.16
C VAL A 8 -18.19 -15.49 18.73
N LEU A 9 -18.20 -16.51 17.87
CA LEU A 9 -18.71 -16.36 16.49
C LEU A 9 -20.21 -16.12 16.44
N ARG A 10 -20.97 -16.75 17.33
CA ARG A 10 -22.41 -16.53 17.45
C ARG A 10 -22.71 -15.11 17.92
N ASP A 11 -21.92 -14.61 18.87
CA ASP A 11 -22.03 -13.23 19.33
C ASP A 11 -21.73 -12.25 18.19
N LEU A 12 -20.61 -12.42 17.47
CA LEU A 12 -20.26 -11.60 16.31
C LEU A 12 -21.26 -11.72 15.14
N SER A 13 -21.89 -12.88 14.97
CA SER A 13 -22.95 -13.11 13.99
C SER A 13 -24.25 -12.39 14.35
N SER A 14 -24.48 -12.09 15.62
CA SER A 14 -25.64 -11.33 16.08
C SER A 14 -25.39 -9.82 16.10
N ASP A 15 -24.12 -9.42 16.11
CA ASP A 15 -23.67 -8.02 16.07
C ASP A 15 -23.85 -7.43 14.65
N ILE A 16 -24.81 -6.51 14.52
CA ILE A 16 -25.13 -5.81 13.27
C ILE A 16 -24.02 -4.81 12.91
N GLU A 17 -23.38 -4.19 13.89
CA GLU A 17 -22.33 -3.19 13.67
C GLU A 17 -21.10 -3.86 13.06
N TYR A 18 -20.69 -5.00 13.62
CA TYR A 18 -19.59 -5.79 13.08
C TYR A 18 -19.88 -6.26 11.65
N GLN A 19 -21.06 -6.83 11.39
CA GLN A 19 -21.45 -7.25 10.04
C GLN A 19 -21.43 -6.11 9.03
N THR A 20 -21.94 -4.95 9.43
CA THR A 20 -21.98 -3.73 8.60
C THR A 20 -20.55 -3.26 8.28
N LEU A 21 -19.67 -3.25 9.28
CA LEU A 21 -18.26 -2.87 9.11
C LEU A 21 -17.55 -3.79 8.12
N ILE A 22 -17.70 -5.11 8.26
CA ILE A 22 -17.09 -6.09 7.34
C ILE A 22 -17.65 -5.93 5.92
N ALA A 23 -18.96 -5.69 5.77
CA ALA A 23 -19.57 -5.44 4.46
C ALA A 23 -19.04 -4.16 3.80
N ILE A 24 -18.91 -3.07 4.55
CA ILE A 24 -18.32 -1.82 4.06
C ILE A 24 -16.89 -2.04 3.58
N LYS A 25 -16.07 -2.74 4.36
CA LYS A 25 -14.68 -3.07 3.98
C LYS A 25 -14.58 -3.95 2.76
N PHE A 26 -15.49 -4.92 2.61
CA PHE A 26 -15.60 -5.72 1.40
C PHE A 26 -15.87 -4.83 0.17
N ILE A 27 -16.87 -3.95 0.24
CA ILE A 27 -17.21 -3.01 -0.83
C ILE A 27 -16.01 -2.11 -1.17
N ILE A 28 -15.35 -1.54 -0.17
CA ILE A 28 -14.16 -0.68 -0.36
C ILE A 28 -13.03 -1.45 -1.04
N SER A 29 -12.79 -2.71 -0.64
CA SER A 29 -11.77 -3.57 -1.26
C SER A 29 -12.08 -3.80 -2.74
N MET A 30 -13.35 -4.09 -3.08
CA MET A 30 -13.79 -4.27 -4.45
C MET A 30 -13.67 -2.99 -5.27
N LEU A 31 -14.06 -1.84 -4.71
CA LEU A 31 -13.87 -0.53 -5.34
C LEU A 31 -12.39 -0.21 -5.55
N GLY A 32 -11.52 -0.53 -4.59
CA GLY A 32 -10.07 -0.40 -4.73
C GLY A 32 -9.52 -1.28 -5.85
N ALA A 33 -9.95 -2.54 -5.93
CA ALA A 33 -9.53 -3.47 -6.98
C ALA A 33 -9.94 -2.99 -8.37
N CYS A 34 -11.20 -2.59 -8.52
CA CYS A 34 -11.75 -2.02 -9.74
C CYS A 34 -11.05 -0.71 -10.11
N GLY A 35 -10.86 0.18 -9.13
CA GLY A 35 -10.21 1.47 -9.30
C GLY A 35 -8.78 1.33 -9.82
N VAL A 36 -7.93 0.55 -9.14
CA VAL A 36 -6.54 0.33 -9.58
C VAL A 36 -6.49 -0.38 -10.94
N SER A 37 -7.36 -1.37 -11.17
CA SER A 37 -7.44 -2.06 -12.47
C SER A 37 -7.86 -1.12 -13.61
N TYR A 38 -8.81 -0.22 -13.34
CA TYR A 38 -9.24 0.81 -14.28
C TYR A 38 -8.09 1.77 -14.59
N GLN A 39 -7.41 2.28 -13.56
CA GLN A 39 -6.26 3.18 -13.74
C GLN A 39 -5.13 2.53 -14.53
N TRP A 40 -4.83 1.25 -14.25
CA TRP A 40 -3.85 0.48 -15.01
C TRP A 40 -4.27 0.38 -16.48
N ARG A 41 -5.53 0.03 -16.79
CA ARG A 41 -5.98 -0.06 -18.19
C ARG A 41 -6.00 1.29 -18.91
N LYS A 42 -6.47 2.34 -18.25
CA LYS A 42 -6.65 3.68 -18.84
C LYS A 42 -5.34 4.41 -19.07
N HIS A 43 -4.51 4.51 -18.03
CA HIS A 43 -3.27 5.31 -18.07
C HIS A 43 -2.02 4.43 -18.07
N GLY A 44 -2.10 3.22 -17.52
CA GLY A 44 -0.95 2.35 -17.34
C GLY A 44 0.12 3.03 -16.50
N VAL A 45 1.33 3.14 -17.05
CA VAL A 45 2.47 3.83 -16.42
C VAL A 45 3.11 4.84 -17.38
N SER A 46 2.40 5.28 -18.41
CA SER A 46 2.93 6.17 -19.45
C SER A 46 3.29 7.55 -18.92
N TYR A 47 2.66 7.99 -17.83
CA TYR A 47 2.89 9.28 -17.18
C TYR A 47 4.21 9.35 -16.38
N LEU A 48 4.89 8.21 -16.19
CA LEU A 48 6.23 8.12 -15.60
C LEU A 48 7.27 8.22 -16.71
N VAL A 49 8.34 8.99 -16.53
CA VAL A 49 9.36 9.20 -17.58
C VAL A 49 10.35 8.04 -17.68
N HIS A 50 10.94 7.65 -16.55
CA HIS A 50 12.01 6.65 -16.53
C HIS A 50 11.49 5.22 -16.63
N ASP A 51 12.08 4.44 -17.53
CA ASP A 51 11.65 3.08 -17.81
C ASP A 51 11.81 2.12 -16.61
N ASN A 52 12.85 2.30 -15.79
CA ASN A 52 13.03 1.50 -14.57
C ASN A 52 11.88 1.74 -13.60
N THR A 53 11.58 3.00 -13.31
CA THR A 53 10.42 3.34 -12.47
C THR A 53 9.10 2.82 -13.07
N LYS A 54 8.90 2.88 -14.40
CA LYS A 54 7.72 2.28 -15.05
C LYS A 54 7.59 0.80 -14.73
N VAL A 55 8.71 0.06 -14.80
CA VAL A 55 8.75 -1.37 -14.48
C VAL A 55 8.40 -1.59 -13.01
N VAL A 56 9.07 -0.91 -12.10
CA VAL A 56 8.86 -1.08 -10.65
C VAL A 56 7.43 -0.67 -10.25
N PHE A 57 6.89 0.40 -10.83
CA PHE A 57 5.53 0.85 -10.56
C PHE A 57 4.45 -0.11 -11.12
N LYS A 58 4.72 -0.83 -12.22
CA LYS A 58 3.82 -1.91 -12.66
C LYS A 58 3.72 -3.03 -11.61
N TYR A 59 4.84 -3.40 -10.99
CA TYR A 59 4.82 -4.35 -9.88
C TYR A 59 4.06 -3.80 -8.68
N TYR A 60 4.24 -2.50 -8.36
CA TYR A 60 3.46 -1.85 -7.31
C TYR A 60 1.95 -1.95 -7.57
N LEU A 61 1.48 -1.55 -8.75
CA LEU A 61 0.07 -1.64 -9.14
C LEU A 61 -0.45 -3.08 -9.08
N PHE A 62 0.33 -4.05 -9.56
CA PHE A 62 -0.01 -5.47 -9.46
C PHE A 62 -0.16 -5.94 -8.02
N MET A 63 0.79 -5.60 -7.14
CA MET A 63 0.73 -5.95 -5.72
C MET A 63 -0.45 -5.28 -5.03
N CYS A 64 -0.78 -4.02 -5.39
CA CYS A 64 -1.98 -3.35 -4.89
C CYS A 64 -3.24 -4.12 -5.26
N VAL A 65 -3.43 -4.50 -6.53
CA VAL A 65 -4.59 -5.30 -6.99
C VAL A 65 -4.64 -6.63 -6.25
N LEU A 66 -3.54 -7.37 -6.19
CA LEU A 66 -3.46 -8.65 -5.49
C LEU A 66 -3.86 -8.50 -4.01
N MET A 67 -3.33 -7.48 -3.33
CA MET A 67 -3.63 -7.19 -1.94
C MET A 67 -5.13 -6.95 -1.72
N VAL A 68 -5.78 -6.09 -2.50
CA VAL A 68 -7.23 -5.82 -2.32
C VAL A 68 -8.11 -6.98 -2.74
N THR A 69 -7.70 -7.78 -3.73
CA THR A 69 -8.43 -9.01 -4.06
C THR A 69 -8.37 -10.00 -2.91
N VAL A 70 -7.20 -10.16 -2.26
CA VAL A 70 -7.07 -11.01 -1.06
C VAL A 70 -7.93 -10.47 0.09
N TYR A 71 -7.93 -9.16 0.35
CA TYR A 71 -8.80 -8.55 1.35
C TYR A 71 -10.29 -8.71 1.02
N ALA A 72 -10.69 -8.54 -0.24
CA ALA A 72 -12.07 -8.74 -0.65
C ALA A 72 -12.52 -10.20 -0.43
N LEU A 73 -11.70 -11.18 -0.80
CA LEU A 73 -11.99 -12.59 -0.55
C LEU A 73 -12.06 -12.90 0.95
N LEU A 74 -11.15 -12.32 1.74
CA LEU A 74 -11.16 -12.41 3.20
C LEU A 74 -12.48 -11.94 3.81
N TYR A 75 -12.91 -10.72 3.48
CA TYR A 75 -14.14 -10.16 4.01
C TYR A 75 -15.38 -10.87 3.46
N LEU A 76 -15.34 -11.38 2.23
CA LEU A 76 -16.40 -12.24 1.70
C LEU A 76 -16.52 -13.54 2.49
N PHE A 77 -15.40 -14.23 2.74
CA PHE A 77 -15.39 -15.44 3.57
C PHE A 77 -15.84 -15.16 5.00
N GLU A 78 -15.49 -14.01 5.56
CA GLU A 78 -15.97 -13.57 6.87
C GLU A 78 -17.49 -13.38 6.87
N LEU A 79 -18.06 -12.71 5.87
CA LEU A 79 -19.51 -12.55 5.73
C LEU A 79 -20.22 -13.90 5.58
N LEU A 80 -19.66 -14.81 4.78
CA LEU A 80 -20.19 -16.17 4.65
C LEU A 80 -20.11 -16.92 5.98
N ARG A 81 -18.98 -16.81 6.70
CA ARG A 81 -18.79 -17.42 8.02
C ARG A 81 -19.83 -16.94 9.02
N LEU A 82 -20.14 -15.64 9.04
CA LEU A 82 -21.18 -15.06 9.91
C LEU A 82 -22.60 -15.52 9.56
N ARG A 83 -22.82 -16.19 8.42
CA ARG A 83 -24.13 -16.73 8.01
C ARG A 83 -24.28 -18.24 8.20
N PHE A 84 -23.18 -19.00 8.17
CA PHE A 84 -23.21 -20.47 8.11
C PHE A 84 -22.79 -21.14 9.42
N ASP A 85 -23.02 -20.48 10.57
CA ASP A 85 -22.67 -20.97 11.90
C ASP A 85 -21.21 -21.49 11.96
N CYS A 86 -20.91 -22.36 12.93
CA CYS A 86 -19.57 -22.81 13.25
C CYS A 86 -18.93 -23.78 12.22
N PHE A 87 -19.59 -24.06 11.09
CA PHE A 87 -19.38 -25.32 10.37
C PHE A 87 -18.40 -25.24 9.18
N VAL A 88 -18.11 -24.06 8.63
CA VAL A 88 -17.60 -24.00 7.24
C VAL A 88 -16.11 -23.64 7.11
N ILE A 89 -15.52 -22.83 8.01
CA ILE A 89 -14.17 -22.28 7.77
C ILE A 89 -13.20 -22.59 8.91
N ASN A 90 -12.14 -23.31 8.59
CA ASN A 90 -11.03 -23.56 9.50
C ASN A 90 -10.31 -22.24 9.84
N PHE A 91 -10.12 -21.96 11.13
CA PHE A 91 -9.39 -20.79 11.63
C PHE A 91 -8.01 -20.61 10.97
N ARG A 92 -7.34 -21.71 10.63
CA ARG A 92 -6.03 -21.68 9.92
C ARG A 92 -6.11 -20.96 8.58
N THR A 93 -7.20 -21.14 7.84
CA THR A 93 -7.40 -20.49 6.55
C THR A 93 -7.50 -18.98 6.73
N ILE A 94 -8.26 -18.52 7.73
CA ILE A 94 -8.42 -17.09 8.05
C ILE A 94 -7.08 -16.47 8.44
N LEU A 95 -6.35 -17.13 9.35
CA LEU A 95 -5.03 -16.67 9.78
C LEU A 95 -4.05 -16.60 8.60
N LEU A 96 -4.02 -17.63 7.74
CA LEU A 96 -3.17 -17.65 6.54
C LEU A 96 -3.50 -16.49 5.61
N SER A 97 -4.79 -16.25 5.33
CA SER A 97 -5.21 -15.16 4.47
C SER A 97 -4.91 -13.77 5.06
N LYS A 98 -5.11 -13.56 6.37
CA LYS A 98 -4.69 -12.31 7.05
C LYS A 98 -3.17 -12.13 6.98
N GLY A 99 -2.40 -13.20 7.16
CA GLY A 99 -0.95 -13.21 7.00
C GLY A 99 -0.51 -12.84 5.58
N ILE A 100 -1.14 -13.41 4.54
CA ILE A 100 -0.88 -13.07 3.13
C ILE A 100 -1.17 -11.58 2.88
N ALA A 101 -2.28 -11.06 3.41
CA ALA A 101 -2.65 -9.67 3.23
C ALA A 101 -1.62 -8.71 3.85
N ILE A 102 -1.17 -8.99 5.09
CA ILE A 102 -0.09 -8.23 5.76
C ILE A 102 1.20 -8.30 4.95
N CYS A 103 1.59 -9.50 4.48
CA CYS A 103 2.78 -9.66 3.66
C CYS A 103 2.69 -8.87 2.34
N ALA A 104 1.51 -8.84 1.71
CA ALA A 104 1.28 -8.05 0.51
C ALA A 104 1.39 -6.54 0.78
N THR A 105 0.84 -6.03 1.89
CA THR A 105 0.99 -4.61 2.26
C THR A 105 2.45 -4.24 2.53
N VAL A 106 3.16 -5.08 3.29
CA VAL A 106 4.59 -4.88 3.54
C VAL A 106 5.36 -4.91 2.22
N SER A 107 5.09 -5.87 1.34
CA SER A 107 5.74 -5.94 0.04
C SER A 107 5.45 -4.69 -0.81
N ALA A 108 4.23 -4.14 -0.79
CA ALA A 108 3.89 -2.93 -1.51
C ALA A 108 4.73 -1.72 -1.01
N HIS A 109 4.92 -1.58 0.30
CA HIS A 109 5.81 -0.56 0.89
C HIS A 109 7.26 -0.70 0.42
N HIS A 110 7.76 -1.93 0.27
CA HIS A 110 9.13 -2.15 -0.20
C HIS A 110 9.30 -1.71 -1.64
N VAL A 111 8.29 -1.91 -2.47
CA VAL A 111 8.32 -1.43 -3.85
C VAL A 111 8.36 0.10 -3.88
N LEU A 112 7.59 0.78 -3.02
CA LEU A 112 7.69 2.24 -2.86
C LEU A 112 9.09 2.67 -2.40
N LEU A 113 9.67 2.00 -1.41
CA LEU A 113 11.05 2.25 -0.96
C LEU A 113 12.03 2.19 -2.12
N ILE A 114 11.95 1.15 -2.97
CA ILE A 114 12.85 1.00 -4.13
C ILE A 114 12.69 2.19 -5.08
N ILE A 115 11.45 2.61 -5.35
CA ILE A 115 11.19 3.78 -6.20
C ILE A 115 11.83 5.01 -5.56
N SER A 116 11.67 5.22 -4.25
CA SER A 116 12.25 6.36 -3.53
C SER A 116 13.79 6.32 -3.54
N VAL A 117 14.43 5.15 -3.41
CA VAL A 117 15.89 4.99 -3.57
C VAL A 117 16.33 5.28 -5.01
N GLU A 118 15.63 4.74 -6.00
CA GLU A 118 15.93 4.95 -7.42
C GLU A 118 15.88 6.45 -7.75
N ARG A 119 14.87 7.15 -7.23
CA ARG A 119 14.66 8.59 -7.43
C ARG A 119 15.73 9.42 -6.73
N LEU A 120 16.03 9.06 -5.49
CA LEU A 120 17.11 9.67 -4.74
C LEU A 120 18.44 9.55 -5.48
N PHE A 121 18.75 8.36 -5.97
CA PHE A 121 19.97 8.11 -6.73
C PHE A 121 20.00 8.90 -8.04
N ALA A 122 18.88 8.94 -8.78
CA ALA A 122 18.74 9.75 -9.98
C ALA A 122 18.88 11.26 -9.73
N ALA A 123 18.45 11.74 -8.55
CA ALA A 123 18.58 13.14 -8.16
C ALA A 123 20.02 13.52 -7.77
N VAL A 124 20.74 12.62 -7.07
CA VAL A 124 22.12 12.88 -6.62
C VAL A 124 23.13 12.69 -7.76
N PHE A 125 22.96 11.65 -8.59
CA PHE A 125 23.92 11.25 -9.61
C PHE A 125 23.28 11.07 -11.00
N PRO A 126 22.73 12.14 -11.61
CA PRO A 126 21.94 12.05 -12.84
C PRO A 126 22.69 11.41 -14.01
N ALA A 127 23.92 11.87 -14.29
CA ALA A 127 24.74 11.35 -15.37
C ALA A 127 25.15 9.88 -15.18
N HIS A 128 25.33 9.45 -13.93
CA HIS A 128 25.64 8.07 -13.64
C HIS A 128 24.39 7.19 -13.78
N PHE A 129 23.24 7.67 -13.31
CA PHE A 129 21.97 6.95 -13.45
C PHE A 129 21.62 6.67 -14.92
N GLU A 130 21.78 7.64 -15.82
CA GLU A 130 21.52 7.43 -17.25
C GLU A 130 22.44 6.36 -17.86
N LYS A 131 23.73 6.35 -17.49
CA LYS A 131 24.71 5.42 -18.03
C LYS A 131 24.53 3.98 -17.52
N PHE A 132 24.11 3.81 -16.27
CA PHE A 132 24.02 2.50 -15.61
C PHE A 132 22.59 1.98 -15.43
N SER A 133 21.59 2.69 -15.95
CA SER A 133 20.19 2.27 -15.94
C SER A 133 20.01 0.96 -16.72
N ASN A 134 19.64 -0.11 -16.01
CA ASN A 134 19.40 -1.42 -16.62
C ASN A 134 18.03 -1.96 -16.21
N LYS A 135 17.12 -2.10 -17.20
CA LYS A 135 15.76 -2.62 -17.01
C LYS A 135 15.74 -4.01 -16.37
N ARG A 136 16.71 -4.88 -16.70
CA ARG A 136 16.81 -6.23 -16.12
C ARG A 136 17.11 -6.18 -14.63
N LEU A 137 17.99 -5.28 -14.20
CA LEU A 137 18.33 -5.09 -12.79
C LEU A 137 17.11 -4.58 -12.01
N ALA A 138 16.32 -3.67 -12.59
CA ALA A 138 15.07 -3.20 -11.97
C ALA A 138 14.05 -4.32 -11.77
N HIS A 139 13.88 -5.22 -12.75
CA HIS A 139 13.04 -6.42 -12.60
C HIS A 139 13.54 -7.35 -11.47
N ILE A 140 14.84 -7.62 -11.43
CA ILE A 140 15.44 -8.49 -10.39
C ILE A 140 15.26 -7.86 -9.01
N LEU A 141 15.54 -6.57 -8.86
CA LEU A 141 15.37 -5.85 -7.59
C LEU A 141 13.92 -5.87 -7.12
N ALA A 142 12.96 -5.63 -8.02
CA ALA A 142 11.53 -5.73 -7.70
C ALA A 142 11.16 -7.14 -7.23
N LEU A 143 11.61 -8.19 -7.94
CA LEU A 143 11.33 -9.59 -7.58
C LEU A 143 11.97 -10.00 -6.24
N VAL A 144 13.23 -9.64 -6.01
CA VAL A 144 13.95 -9.98 -4.76
C VAL A 144 13.31 -9.31 -3.56
N LYS A 145 12.82 -8.08 -3.72
CA LYS A 145 12.20 -7.32 -2.61
C LYS A 145 10.77 -7.70 -2.32
N VAL A 146 10.04 -8.25 -3.29
CA VAL A 146 8.80 -8.99 -3.01
C VAL A 146 9.07 -10.16 -2.03
N GLY A 147 10.32 -10.64 -1.93
CA GLY A 147 10.72 -11.72 -1.03
C GLY A 147 11.35 -11.33 0.32
N VAL A 148 11.65 -10.05 0.62
CA VAL A 148 12.45 -9.68 1.83
C VAL A 148 11.88 -8.47 2.58
N TYR A 149 11.66 -8.64 3.90
CA TYR A 149 11.13 -7.68 4.87
C TYR A 149 12.12 -6.57 5.31
N GLY A 150 11.62 -5.37 5.63
CA GLY A 150 12.42 -4.18 5.97
C GLY A 150 11.64 -2.84 5.94
N ASN A 151 10.97 -2.49 7.04
CA ASN A 151 10.12 -1.27 7.16
C ASN A 151 10.80 -0.01 7.75
N VAL A 152 12.00 -0.09 8.34
CA VAL A 152 12.62 1.08 9.00
C VAL A 152 13.47 1.92 8.05
N PHE A 153 14.09 1.27 7.05
CA PHE A 153 14.93 1.97 6.07
C PHE A 153 14.12 2.80 5.05
N SER A 154 12.85 2.45 4.78
CA SER A 154 11.96 3.20 3.86
C SER A 154 11.80 4.64 4.30
N LEU A 155 11.46 4.83 5.58
CA LEU A 155 11.16 6.15 6.12
C LEU A 155 12.38 7.08 6.05
N LEU A 156 13.57 6.58 6.38
CA LEU A 156 14.81 7.36 6.31
C LEU A 156 15.17 7.75 4.87
N ILE A 157 15.02 6.82 3.93
CA ILE A 157 15.25 7.07 2.51
C ILE A 157 14.27 8.13 2.00
N TYR A 158 12.99 8.01 2.37
CA TYR A 158 11.95 8.95 1.98
C TYR A 158 12.24 10.37 2.48
N VAL A 159 12.58 10.53 3.76
CA VAL A 159 12.94 11.84 4.34
C VAL A 159 14.10 12.48 3.58
N PHE A 160 15.10 11.68 3.21
CA PHE A 160 16.26 12.16 2.46
C PHE A 160 15.90 12.52 1.00
N ASP A 161 15.02 11.76 0.35
CA ASP A 161 14.53 12.05 -1.00
C ASP A 161 13.71 13.36 -1.03
N VAL A 162 12.84 13.58 -0.05
CA VAL A 162 12.10 14.83 0.14
C VAL A 162 13.07 16.01 0.35
N TYR A 163 14.07 15.85 1.21
CA TYR A 163 15.05 16.89 1.49
C TYR A 163 15.81 17.31 0.23
N LEU A 164 16.32 16.34 -0.54
CA LEU A 164 17.11 16.65 -1.74
C LEU A 164 16.27 17.20 -2.88
N ASN A 165 15.07 16.67 -3.11
CA ASN A 165 14.25 17.09 -4.26
C ASN A 165 13.47 18.38 -3.99
N LEU A 166 12.94 18.60 -2.78
CA LEU A 166 12.09 19.75 -2.45
C LEU A 166 12.81 20.87 -1.69
N ILE A 167 13.62 20.55 -0.68
CA ILE A 167 14.12 21.55 0.27
C ILE A 167 15.45 22.16 -0.20
N ARG A 168 16.39 21.32 -0.65
CA ARG A 168 17.74 21.77 -1.01
C ARG A 168 17.73 22.60 -2.30
N LYS A 169 17.79 23.92 -2.18
CA LYS A 169 18.04 24.80 -3.33
C LYS A 169 19.44 24.53 -3.89
N PRO A 170 19.61 24.42 -5.22
CA PRO A 170 20.93 24.22 -5.80
C PRO A 170 21.78 25.47 -5.56
N ALA A 171 23.04 25.27 -5.17
CA ALA A 171 24.03 26.34 -5.24
C ALA A 171 24.13 26.80 -6.70
N THR A 172 24.31 28.10 -6.91
CA THR A 172 24.19 28.88 -8.17
C THR A 172 25.16 28.46 -9.29
N VAL A 173 25.13 27.19 -9.69
CA VAL A 173 25.92 26.63 -10.78
C VAL A 173 25.03 26.62 -12.03
N ASN A 174 25.58 27.04 -13.17
CA ASN A 174 24.93 27.00 -14.49
C ASN A 174 24.52 25.57 -14.83
N HIS A 175 23.33 25.15 -14.37
CA HIS A 175 22.82 23.82 -14.62
C HIS A 175 22.48 23.68 -16.11
N SER A 176 22.92 22.58 -16.72
CA SER A 176 22.48 22.21 -18.05
C SER A 176 20.95 22.03 -18.06
N LEU A 177 20.33 22.34 -19.20
CA LEU A 177 18.90 22.18 -19.44
C LEU A 177 18.40 20.75 -19.12
N SER A 178 19.26 19.74 -19.28
CA SER A 178 18.96 18.35 -18.94
C SER A 178 18.75 18.11 -17.44
N ILE A 179 19.56 18.74 -16.58
CA ILE A 179 19.48 18.58 -15.12
C ILE A 179 18.21 19.26 -14.59
N SER A 180 17.86 20.45 -15.11
CA SER A 180 16.63 21.14 -14.70
C SER A 180 15.37 20.36 -15.11
N TYR A 181 15.36 19.77 -16.32
CA TYR A 181 14.29 18.90 -16.78
C TYR A 181 14.13 17.68 -15.89
N GLN A 182 15.22 16.96 -15.60
CA GLN A 182 15.20 15.76 -14.77
C GLN A 182 14.71 16.04 -13.34
N ARG A 183 15.11 17.18 -12.76
CA ARG A 183 14.64 17.61 -11.45
C ARG A 183 13.15 17.95 -11.45
N SER A 184 12.66 18.62 -12.50
CA SER A 184 11.24 18.90 -12.70
C SER A 184 10.44 17.61 -12.74
N GLU A 185 10.93 16.59 -13.45
CA GLU A 185 10.28 15.28 -13.55
C GLU A 185 10.32 14.49 -12.25
N ASN A 186 11.45 14.45 -11.56
CA ASN A 186 11.54 13.83 -10.22
C ASN A 186 10.56 14.48 -9.25
N ARG A 187 10.44 15.81 -9.27
CA ARG A 187 9.48 16.54 -8.44
C ARG A 187 8.04 16.15 -8.76
N ARG A 188 7.69 15.94 -10.03
CA ARG A 188 6.35 15.48 -10.43
C ARG A 188 6.04 14.09 -9.90
N VAL A 189 6.98 13.15 -10.04
CA VAL A 189 6.81 11.79 -9.52
C VAL A 189 6.69 11.81 -7.99
N LEU A 190 7.50 12.62 -7.31
CA LEU A 190 7.44 12.79 -5.87
C LEU A 190 6.06 13.30 -5.43
N PHE A 191 5.43 14.23 -6.15
CA PHE A 191 4.07 14.68 -5.82
C PHE A 191 2.98 13.61 -5.96
N ILE A 192 3.24 12.53 -6.69
CA ILE A 192 2.33 11.38 -6.78
C ILE A 192 2.58 10.41 -5.63
N ILE A 193 3.85 10.16 -5.28
CA ILE A 193 4.26 9.17 -4.27
C ILE A 193 4.11 9.73 -2.84
N LEU A 194 4.42 11.00 -2.62
CA LEU A 194 4.42 11.64 -1.30
C LEU A 194 3.05 11.56 -0.60
N PRO A 195 1.91 11.89 -1.25
CA PRO A 195 0.60 11.77 -0.58
C PRO A 195 0.23 10.32 -0.28
N LEU A 196 0.71 9.37 -1.09
CA LEU A 196 0.49 7.93 -0.92
C LEU A 196 1.26 7.40 0.30
N GLU A 197 2.57 7.66 0.36
CA GLU A 197 3.40 7.28 1.51
C GLU A 197 2.93 7.96 2.80
N PHE A 198 2.52 9.23 2.71
CA PHE A 198 1.96 9.95 3.86
C PHE A 198 0.63 9.36 4.34
N ALA A 199 -0.28 9.03 3.40
CA ALA A 199 -1.54 8.38 3.74
C ALA A 199 -1.29 7.01 4.39
N GLU A 200 -0.44 6.17 3.79
CA GLU A 200 -0.06 4.88 4.36
C GLU A 200 0.55 5.05 5.77
N ALA A 201 1.51 5.96 5.95
CA ALA A 201 2.11 6.22 7.26
C ALA A 201 1.07 6.63 8.30
N ILE A 202 0.16 7.55 7.98
CA ILE A 202 -0.92 7.96 8.90
C ILE A 202 -1.79 6.76 9.27
N LEU A 203 -2.20 5.94 8.29
CA LEU A 203 -3.03 4.77 8.54
C LEU A 203 -2.31 3.78 9.46
N TYR A 204 -1.03 3.51 9.23
CA TYR A 204 -0.21 2.67 10.09
C TYR A 204 -0.07 3.22 11.51
N PHE A 205 0.24 4.51 11.66
CA PHE A 205 0.33 5.16 12.98
C PHE A 205 -1.02 5.11 13.70
N ALA A 206 -2.13 5.33 13.01
CA ALA A 206 -3.47 5.22 13.57
C ALA A 206 -3.76 3.79 14.05
N THR A 207 -3.42 2.76 13.26
CA THR A 207 -3.58 1.36 13.67
C THR A 207 -2.71 1.02 14.87
N VAL A 208 -1.43 1.40 14.89
CA VAL A 208 -0.53 1.14 16.02
C VAL A 208 -0.99 1.86 17.29
N PHE A 209 -1.38 3.13 17.16
CA PHE A 209 -1.91 3.91 18.28
C PHE A 209 -3.18 3.28 18.84
N ALA A 210 -4.09 2.84 17.97
CA ALA A 210 -5.28 2.12 18.36
C ALA A 210 -4.93 0.83 19.12
N LEU A 211 -4.01 0.01 18.61
CA LEU A 211 -3.55 -1.21 19.29
C LEU A 211 -3.00 -0.93 20.70
N ILE A 212 -2.28 0.18 20.89
CA ILE A 212 -1.79 0.59 22.22
C ILE A 212 -2.96 0.96 23.15
N LEU A 213 -3.94 1.71 22.65
CA LEU A 213 -5.13 2.05 23.45
C LEU A 213 -5.98 0.82 23.80
N GLN A 214 -5.96 -0.18 22.93
CA GLN A 214 -6.74 -1.41 23.07
C GLN A 214 -6.31 -2.29 24.25
N GLU A 215 -5.06 -2.21 24.71
CA GLU A 215 -4.54 -3.00 25.85
C GLU A 215 -5.40 -2.84 27.13
N LYS A 216 -6.24 -1.79 27.20
CA LYS A 216 -7.09 -1.49 28.35
C LYS A 216 -8.53 -2.01 28.23
N VAL A 217 -8.94 -2.54 27.09
CA VAL A 217 -10.28 -3.14 26.91
C VAL A 217 -10.21 -4.59 27.44
N ASN A 218 -11.31 -5.13 27.96
CA ASN A 218 -11.37 -6.51 28.49
C ASN A 218 -12.44 -7.37 27.82
N ILE A 219 -13.25 -6.81 26.91
CA ILE A 219 -14.40 -7.50 26.31
C ILE A 219 -14.02 -8.05 24.92
N PRO A 220 -13.96 -9.37 24.72
CA PRO A 220 -13.41 -9.98 23.50
C PRO A 220 -14.06 -9.52 22.19
N THR A 221 -15.37 -9.29 22.19
CA THR A 221 -16.13 -8.81 21.01
C THR A 221 -15.78 -7.37 20.65
N GLU A 222 -15.76 -6.48 21.65
CA GLU A 222 -15.32 -5.09 21.48
C GLU A 222 -13.88 -5.01 20.98
N HIS A 223 -13.00 -5.91 21.43
CA HIS A 223 -11.63 -6.01 20.91
C HIS A 223 -11.60 -6.28 19.40
N VAL A 224 -12.39 -7.23 18.92
CA VAL A 224 -12.42 -7.60 17.50
C VAL A 224 -12.99 -6.46 16.66
N LEU A 225 -14.09 -5.86 17.12
CA LEU A 225 -14.70 -4.71 16.44
C LEU A 225 -13.72 -3.54 16.35
N TYR A 226 -13.04 -3.22 17.45
CA TYR A 226 -12.05 -2.16 17.51
C TYR A 226 -10.86 -2.42 16.56
N LEU A 227 -10.30 -3.63 16.57
CA LEU A 227 -9.22 -4.01 15.65
C LEU A 227 -9.63 -3.84 14.19
N GLU A 228 -10.83 -4.29 13.84
CA GLU A 228 -11.32 -4.16 12.48
C GLU A 228 -11.56 -2.69 12.14
N LEU A 229 -12.11 -1.87 13.04
CA LEU A 229 -12.34 -0.45 12.78
C LEU A 229 -11.03 0.29 12.42
N PHE A 230 -9.92 -0.05 13.09
CA PHE A 230 -8.62 0.60 12.88
C PHE A 230 -7.72 -0.08 11.83
N ALA A 231 -8.11 -1.22 11.28
CA ALA A 231 -7.43 -1.86 10.16
C ALA A 231 -7.78 -1.19 8.82
N LEU A 232 -7.30 0.05 8.66
CA LEU A 232 -7.64 0.95 7.55
C LEU A 232 -6.76 0.76 6.29
N THR A 233 -5.82 -0.18 6.29
CA THR A 233 -4.94 -0.45 5.14
C THR A 233 -5.71 -0.84 3.86
N VAL A 234 -6.96 -1.28 4.00
CA VAL A 234 -7.88 -1.58 2.90
C VAL A 234 -8.19 -0.37 2.01
N PHE A 235 -8.10 0.84 2.55
CA PHE A 235 -8.38 2.08 1.81
C PHE A 235 -7.24 2.47 0.86
N THR A 236 -6.02 2.00 1.09
CA THR A 236 -4.82 2.45 0.37
C THR A 236 -4.96 2.35 -1.15
N PRO A 237 -5.43 1.24 -1.76
CA PRO A 237 -5.49 1.17 -3.23
C PRO A 237 -6.61 2.00 -3.83
N LEU A 238 -7.68 2.26 -3.07
CA LEU A 238 -8.71 3.21 -3.49
C LEU A 238 -8.17 4.64 -3.49
N ILE A 239 -7.46 5.04 -2.42
CA ILE A 239 -6.78 6.34 -2.33
C ILE A 239 -5.77 6.48 -3.48
N LEU A 240 -4.97 5.44 -3.76
CA LEU A 240 -4.05 5.40 -4.89
C LEU A 240 -4.76 5.65 -6.21
N ALA A 241 -5.87 4.96 -6.46
CA ALA A 241 -6.64 5.13 -7.70
C ALA A 241 -7.16 6.57 -7.85
N ILE A 242 -7.63 7.18 -6.76
CA ILE A 242 -8.09 8.57 -6.74
C ILE A 242 -6.92 9.54 -6.98
N ILE A 243 -5.76 9.34 -6.34
CA ILE A 243 -4.57 10.17 -6.54
C ILE A 243 -4.12 10.11 -8.00
N ILE A 244 -4.06 8.92 -8.59
CA ILE A 244 -3.67 8.75 -10.00
C ILE A 244 -4.64 9.50 -10.91
N GLU A 245 -5.96 9.33 -10.72
CA GLU A 245 -6.95 10.05 -11.54
C GLU A 245 -6.78 11.57 -11.40
N LEU A 246 -6.69 12.10 -10.18
CA LEU A 246 -6.57 13.55 -9.93
C LEU A 246 -5.29 14.16 -10.49
N GLN A 247 -4.18 13.43 -10.44
CA GLN A 247 -2.88 13.92 -10.89
C GLN A 247 -2.66 13.73 -12.40
N VAL A 248 -3.17 12.64 -12.98
CA VAL A 248 -2.97 12.32 -14.39
C VAL A 248 -4.04 12.98 -15.26
N ALA A 249 -5.30 13.05 -14.83
CA ALA A 249 -6.37 13.67 -15.63
C ALA A 249 -6.23 15.20 -15.77
N ARG A 250 -5.43 15.84 -14.91
CA ARG A 250 -5.11 17.28 -15.02
C ARG A 250 -4.01 17.59 -16.03
N ARG A 251 -3.43 16.57 -16.69
CA ARG A 251 -2.44 16.73 -17.76
C ARG A 251 -3.13 16.68 -19.11
#